data_AF-S4P8R7-F1
#
_entry.id   AF-S4P8R7-F1
#
_cell.length_a   1.000
_cell.length_b   1.000
_cell.length_c   1.000
_cell.angle_alpha   90.00
_cell.angle_beta   90.00
_cell.angle_gamma   90.00
#
_symmetry.space_group_name_H-M   'P 1'
#
loop_
_entity.id
_entity.type
_entity.pdbx_description
1 polymer ?
#
loop_
_entity_poly.entity_id
_entity_poly.type
_entity_poly.pdbx_seq_one_letter_code
_entity_poly.pdbx_strand_id
1 'polypeptide(L)'
;IINDKRDIILLDKRRNQNREALRDISKACQTNCWVTVGSVLLKHKLTDTISLLEADQKQLNIDINKLRSNLKVKVNDLRDLEMLPPVSGSLLVPLTNKESEGMSSAGLFAS
;
A
#
# COMPACT_ATOMS: atom_id res chain seq x y z
N ILE A 1 2.85 -12.48 -14.38
CA ILE A 1 2.87 -11.03 -14.70
C ILE A 1 1.46 -10.43 -14.63
N ILE A 2 0.49 -10.86 -15.47
CA ILE A 2 -0.89 -10.33 -15.40
C ILE A 2 -1.58 -10.68 -14.08
N ASN A 3 -1.42 -11.92 -13.60
CA ASN A 3 -1.97 -12.34 -12.31
C ASN A 3 -1.36 -11.53 -11.16
N ASP A 4 -0.03 -11.43 -11.11
CA ASP A 4 0.71 -10.66 -10.11
C ASP A 4 0.24 -9.19 -10.06
N LYS A 5 -0.06 -8.58 -11.21
CA LYS A 5 -0.65 -7.22 -11.27
C LYS A 5 -2.05 -7.16 -10.66
N ARG A 6 -2.92 -8.15 -10.96
CA ARG A 6 -4.26 -8.24 -10.37
C ARG A 6 -4.19 -8.46 -8.85
N ASP A 7 -3.28 -9.32 -8.41
CA ASP A 7 -3.06 -9.61 -6.99
C ASP A 7 -2.61 -8.36 -6.22
N ILE A 8 -1.70 -7.56 -6.80
CA ILE A 8 -1.31 -6.27 -6.22
C ILE A 8 -2.52 -5.33 -6.06
N ILE A 9 -3.40 -5.23 -7.06
CA ILE A 9 -4.60 -4.38 -6.99
C ILE A 9 -5.55 -4.88 -5.89
N LEU A 10 -5.75 -6.20 -5.79
CA LEU A 10 -6.64 -6.79 -4.78
C LEU A 10 -6.10 -6.56 -3.36
N LEU A 11 -4.81 -6.77 -3.15
CA LEU A 11 -4.15 -6.52 -1.87
C LEU A 11 -4.19 -5.03 -1.50
N ASP A 12 -4.03 -4.14 -2.47
CA ASP A 12 -4.10 -2.70 -2.23
C ASP A 12 -5.53 -2.25 -1.86
N LYS A 13 -6.54 -2.84 -2.49
CA LYS A 13 -7.95 -2.60 -2.13
C LYS A 13 -8.22 -3.03 -0.68
N ARG A 14 -7.75 -4.21 -0.28
CA ARG A 14 -7.87 -4.69 1.11
C ARG A 14 -7.13 -3.78 2.09
N ARG A 15 -5.92 -3.32 1.73
CA ARG A 15 -5.15 -2.37 2.55
C ARG A 15 -5.91 -1.06 2.74
N ASN A 16 -6.57 -0.55 1.70
CA ASN A 16 -7.40 0.65 1.81
C ASN A 16 -8.61 0.42 2.73
N GLN A 17 -9.30 -0.71 2.61
CA GLN A 17 -10.42 -1.07 3.48
C GLN A 17 -9.99 -1.17 4.95
N ASN A 18 -8.81 -1.73 5.24
CA ASN A 18 -8.28 -1.76 6.61
C ASN A 18 -8.02 -0.34 7.16
N ARG A 19 -7.60 0.61 6.32
CA ARG A 19 -7.41 2.01 6.73
C ARG A 19 -8.73 2.71 7.01
N GLU A 20 -9.75 2.47 6.17
CA GLU A 20 -11.11 2.97 6.39
C GLU A 20 -11.69 2.42 7.69
N ALA A 21 -11.60 1.10 7.90
CA ALA A 21 -12.05 0.44 9.12
C ALA A 21 -11.36 0.98 10.38
N LEU A 22 -10.03 1.16 10.37
CA LEU A 22 -9.32 1.78 11.51
C LEU A 22 -9.80 3.20 11.79
N ARG A 23 -10.08 3.98 10.73
CA ARG A 23 -10.55 5.36 10.88
C ARG A 23 -11.95 5.44 11.46
N ASP A 24 -12.83 4.51 11.09
CA ASP A 24 -14.19 4.44 11.61
C ASP A 24 -14.20 3.93 13.05
N ILE A 25 -13.41 2.89 13.35
CA ILE A 25 -13.23 2.36 14.69
C ILE A 25 -12.67 3.44 15.63
N SER A 26 -11.69 4.23 15.18
CA SER A 26 -11.12 5.31 15.98
C SER A 26 -12.11 6.43 16.29
N LYS A 27 -13.13 6.65 15.45
CA LYS A 27 -14.19 7.63 15.70
C LYS A 27 -15.29 7.08 16.60
N ALA A 28 -15.49 5.76 16.60
CA ALA A 28 -16.48 5.11 17.44
C ALA A 28 -15.96 5.01 18.88
N CYS A 29 -16.56 5.76 19.81
CA CYS A 29 -16.32 5.62 21.26
C CYS A 29 -16.94 4.33 21.84
N GLN A 30 -16.72 3.18 21.20
CA GLN A 30 -17.24 1.88 21.62
C GLN A 30 -16.14 0.98 22.15
N THR A 31 -16.45 0.17 23.16
CA THR A 31 -15.49 -0.75 23.80
C THR A 31 -15.41 -2.11 23.11
N ASN A 32 -16.46 -2.49 22.37
CA ASN A 32 -16.59 -3.77 21.69
C ASN A 32 -17.02 -3.54 20.24
N CYS A 33 -16.54 -4.39 19.33
CA CYS A 33 -16.99 -4.42 17.94
C CYS A 33 -17.41 -5.85 17.55
N TRP A 34 -18.14 -5.95 16.44
CA TRP A 34 -18.48 -7.23 15.84
C TRP A 34 -17.55 -7.48 14.66
N VAL A 35 -16.88 -8.63 14.68
CA VAL A 35 -15.94 -9.05 13.62
C VAL A 35 -16.49 -10.30 12.97
N THR A 36 -16.53 -10.31 11.64
CA THR A 36 -16.87 -11.50 10.86
C THR A 36 -15.59 -12.25 10.49
N VAL A 37 -15.49 -13.51 10.93
CA VAL A 37 -14.41 -14.43 10.51
C VAL A 37 -15.07 -15.58 9.74
N GLY A 38 -14.92 -15.57 8.42
CA GLY A 38 -15.61 -16.52 7.55
C GLY A 38 -17.13 -16.35 7.63
N SER A 39 -17.85 -17.39 8.06
CA SER A 39 -19.30 -17.38 8.27
C SER A 39 -19.72 -17.04 9.71
N VAL A 40 -18.77 -16.80 10.61
CA VAL A 40 -19.05 -16.61 12.04
C VAL A 40 -18.92 -15.13 12.41
N LEU A 41 -19.89 -14.63 13.18
CA LEU A 41 -19.86 -13.29 13.76
C LEU A 41 -19.44 -13.39 15.23
N LEU A 42 -18.34 -12.72 15.60
CA LEU A 42 -17.78 -12.76 16.94
C LEU A 42 -17.77 -11.35 17.53
N LYS A 43 -18.15 -11.23 18.80
CA LYS A 43 -17.95 -10.00 19.56
C LYS A 43 -16.50 -9.97 20.02
N HIS A 44 -15.77 -8.94 19.62
CA HIS A 44 -14.37 -8.78 19.96
C HIS A 44 -14.14 -7.42 20.63
N LYS A 45 -13.07 -7.33 21.42
CA LYS A 45 -12.68 -6.07 22.05
C LYS A 45 -12.09 -5.15 20.99
N LEU A 46 -12.41 -3.86 21.09
CA LEU A 46 -11.97 -2.87 20.11
C LEU A 46 -10.43 -2.78 20.03
N THR A 47 -9.76 -2.79 21.19
CA THR A 47 -8.29 -2.71 21.29
C THR A 47 -7.59 -3.84 20.54
N ASP A 48 -8.13 -5.04 20.66
CA ASP A 48 -7.55 -6.26 20.11
C ASP A 48 -7.82 -6.35 18.61
N THR A 49 -8.98 -5.82 18.17
CA THR A 49 -9.30 -5.66 16.75
C THR A 49 -8.38 -4.64 16.08
N ILE A 50 -8.06 -3.53 16.74
CA ILE A 50 -7.13 -2.52 16.22
C ILE A 50 -5.74 -3.13 16.03
N SER A 51 -5.21 -3.82 17.03
CA SER A 51 -3.88 -4.45 16.91
C SER A 51 -3.85 -5.53 15.82
N LEU A 52 -4.94 -6.28 15.65
CA LEU A 52 -5.10 -7.24 14.56
C LEU A 52 -5.09 -6.56 13.18
N LEU A 53 -5.83 -5.46 13.01
CA LEU A 53 -5.88 -4.69 11.76
C LEU A 53 -4.51 -4.05 11.44
N GLU A 54 -3.80 -3.55 12.45
CA GLU A 54 -2.45 -3.01 12.28
C GLU A 54 -1.44 -4.08 11.87
N ALA A 55 -1.52 -5.27 12.46
CA ALA A 55 -0.71 -6.41 12.06
C ALA A 55 -1.01 -6.85 10.62
N ASP A 56 -2.29 -6.93 10.23
CA ASP A 56 -2.70 -7.25 8.86
C ASP A 56 -2.18 -6.19 7.87
N GLN A 57 -2.23 -4.90 8.21
CA GLN A 57 -1.66 -3.84 7.38
C GLN A 57 -0.14 -3.98 7.17
N LYS A 58 0.61 -4.35 8.23
CA LYS A 58 2.06 -4.61 8.12
C LYS A 58 2.34 -5.77 7.17
N GLN A 59 1.59 -6.86 7.31
CA GLN A 59 1.75 -8.04 6.46
C GLN A 59 1.41 -7.72 4.99
N LEU A 60 0.28 -7.04 4.74
CA LEU A 60 -0.13 -6.60 3.40
C LEU A 60 0.95 -5.71 2.73
N ASN A 61 1.58 -4.81 3.48
CA ASN A 61 2.66 -3.98 2.94
C ASN A 61 3.89 -4.80 2.54
N ILE A 62 4.27 -5.79 3.34
CA ILE A 62 5.38 -6.70 3.03
C ILE A 62 5.07 -7.48 1.75
N ASP A 63 3.87 -8.04 1.65
CA ASP A 63 3.48 -8.89 0.52
C ASP A 63 3.33 -8.10 -0.79
N ILE A 64 2.76 -6.89 -0.74
CA ILE A 64 2.71 -5.97 -1.89
C ILE A 64 4.13 -5.63 -2.37
N ASN A 65 5.05 -5.31 -1.45
CA ASN A 65 6.42 -4.96 -1.81
C ASN A 65 7.17 -6.15 -2.41
N LYS A 66 7.01 -7.36 -1.85
CA LYS A 66 7.56 -8.58 -2.42
C LYS A 66 7.04 -8.84 -3.83
N LEU A 67 5.73 -8.71 -4.04
CA LEU A 67 5.11 -8.87 -5.36
C LEU A 67 5.63 -7.87 -6.38
N ARG A 68 5.78 -6.59 -5.98
CA ARG A 68 6.35 -5.54 -6.85
C ARG A 68 7.80 -5.83 -7.25
N SER A 69 8.64 -6.24 -6.29
CA SER A 69 10.04 -6.59 -6.57
C SER A 69 10.13 -7.79 -7.50
N ASN A 70 9.36 -8.85 -7.23
CA ASN A 70 9.33 -10.04 -8.09
C ASN A 70 8.80 -9.72 -9.49
N LEU A 71 7.80 -8.86 -9.60
CA LEU A 71 7.26 -8.43 -10.90
C LEU A 71 8.32 -7.67 -11.70
N LYS A 72 9.13 -6.82 -11.05
CA LYS A 72 10.22 -6.08 -11.71
C LYS A 72 11.24 -7.04 -12.32
N VAL A 73 11.64 -8.07 -11.57
CA VAL A 73 12.57 -9.12 -12.06
C VAL A 73 11.98 -9.83 -13.27
N LYS A 74 10.77 -10.39 -13.15
CA LYS A 74 10.10 -11.12 -14.24
C LYS A 74 9.90 -10.28 -15.50
N VAL A 75 9.64 -8.98 -15.36
CA VAL A 75 9.50 -8.07 -16.50
C VAL A 75 10.86 -7.76 -17.14
N ASN A 76 11.92 -7.66 -16.34
CA ASN A 76 13.27 -7.49 -16.89
C ASN A 76 13.71 -8.72 -17.67
N ASP A 77 13.53 -9.92 -17.10
CA ASP A 77 13.88 -11.19 -17.77
C ASP A 77 13.18 -11.32 -19.13
N LEU A 78 11.90 -10.91 -19.20
CA LEU A 78 11.13 -10.90 -20.44
C LEU A 78 11.71 -9.91 -21.45
N ARG A 79 12.10 -8.70 -21.02
CA ARG A 79 12.71 -7.70 -21.90
C ARG A 79 14.08 -8.14 -22.41
N ASP A 80 14.87 -8.79 -21.56
CA ASP A 80 16.17 -9.33 -21.93
C ASP A 80 16.00 -10.40 -23.04
N LEU A 81 14.97 -11.25 -22.95
CA LEU A 81 14.60 -12.20 -24.01
C LEU A 81 14.13 -11.52 -25.30
N GLU A 82 13.45 -10.38 -25.20
CA GLU A 82 12.99 -9.56 -26.33
C GLU A 82 14.08 -8.63 -26.89
N MET A 83 15.30 -8.68 -26.36
CA MET A 83 16.41 -7.75 -26.67
C MET A 83 16.03 -6.27 -26.52
N LEU A 84 15.15 -5.97 -25.57
CA LEU A 84 14.73 -4.62 -25.22
C LEU A 84 15.55 -4.12 -24.02
N PRO A 85 15.79 -2.80 -23.93
CA PRO A 85 16.49 -2.23 -22.78
C PRO A 85 15.69 -2.45 -21.48
N PRO A 86 16.37 -2.57 -20.32
CA PRO A 86 15.74 -2.83 -19.03
C PRO A 86 14.72 -1.75 -18.67
N VAL A 87 13.78 -2.08 -17.79
CA VAL A 87 12.74 -1.13 -17.38
C VAL A 87 13.38 0.05 -16.65
N SER A 88 13.37 1.23 -17.28
CA SER A 88 13.77 2.49 -16.65
C SER A 88 12.91 2.70 -15.41
N GLY A 89 13.51 2.60 -14.22
CA GLY A 89 12.84 2.98 -12.99
C GLY A 89 12.49 4.47 -13.03
N SER A 90 11.41 4.85 -12.35
CA SER A 90 11.22 6.25 -11.95
C SER A 90 12.33 6.55 -10.94
N LEU A 91 13.47 7.06 -11.40
CA LEU A 91 14.60 7.58 -10.61
C LEU A 91 14.20 8.86 -9.87
N LEU A 92 13.01 8.86 -9.26
CA LEU A 92 12.48 9.97 -8.50
C LEU A 92 13.25 9.98 -7.17
N VAL A 93 14.18 10.91 -7.08
CA VAL A 93 14.85 11.28 -5.83
C VAL A 93 14.00 12.38 -5.18
N PRO A 94 13.83 12.39 -3.85
CA PRO A 94 13.19 13.50 -3.17
C PRO A 94 13.86 14.83 -3.57
N LEU A 95 13.03 15.84 -3.86
CA LEU A 95 13.50 17.18 -4.21
C LEU A 95 14.44 17.71 -3.12
N THR A 96 15.56 18.30 -3.53
CA THR A 96 16.45 18.98 -2.59
C THR A 96 15.82 20.30 -2.13
N ASN A 97 16.22 20.78 -0.93
CA ASN A 97 15.69 22.03 -0.37
C ASN A 97 15.82 23.22 -1.33
N LYS A 98 16.92 23.27 -2.10
CA LYS A 98 17.17 24.31 -3.11
C LYS A 98 16.18 24.23 -4.28
N GLU A 99 15.87 23.02 -4.75
CA GLU A 99 14.88 22.82 -5.82
C GLU A 99 13.47 23.17 -5.32
N SER A 100 13.15 22.81 -4.08
CA SER A 100 11.87 23.16 -3.44
C SER A 100 11.68 24.67 -3.29
N GLU A 101 12.71 25.39 -2.82
CA GLU A 101 12.71 26.86 -2.72
C GLU A 101 12.59 27.51 -4.12
N GLY A 102 13.32 26.98 -5.11
CA GLY A 102 13.24 27.41 -6.50
C GLY A 102 11.82 27.28 -7.07
N MET A 103 11.13 26.17 -6.80
CA MET A 103 9.76 25.93 -7.25
C MET A 103 8.73 26.83 -6.56
N SER A 104 8.93 27.16 -5.27
CA SER A 104 8.10 28.13 -4.54
C SER A 104 8.32 29.55 -5.10
N SER A 105 9.57 29.95 -5.35
CA SER A 105 9.89 31.25 -5.94
C SER A 105 9.37 31.41 -7.38
N ALA A 106 9.27 30.31 -8.12
CA ALA A 106 8.69 30.25 -9.46
C ALA A 106 7.15 30.21 -9.46
N GLY A 107 6.50 30.24 -8.29
CA GLY A 107 5.04 30.25 -8.16
C GLY A 107 4.34 28.94 -8.56
N LEU A 108 5.09 27.83 -8.68
CA LEU A 108 4.56 26.53 -9.09
C LEU A 108 3.88 25.78 -7.95
N PHE A 109 4.19 26.15 -6.69
CA PHE A 109 3.47 25.71 -5.50
C PHE A 109 3.13 26.93 -4.64
N ALA A 110 1.91 26.98 -4.11
CA ALA A 110 1.53 28.01 -3.14
C ALA A 110 2.25 27.72 -1.82
N SER A 111 2.95 28.73 -1.30
CA SER A 111 3.59 28.73 0.02
C SER A 111 2.59 28.55 1.15
#